data_AF-A0A2R5GG30-F1
#
_entry.id   AF-A0A2R5GG30-F1
#
_cell.length_a   1.000
_cell.length_b   1.000
_cell.length_c   1.000
_cell.angle_alpha   90.00
_cell.angle_beta   90.00
_cell.angle_gamma   90.00
#
_symmetry.space_group_name_H-M   'P 1'
#
loop_
_entity.id
_entity.type
_entity.pdbx_description
1 polymer ?
#
loop_
_entity_poly.entity_id
_entity_poly.type
_entity_poly.pdbx_seq_one_letter_code
_entity_poly.pdbx_strand_id
1 'polypeptide(L)'
;MSFSFGFFEEQATGAEGGVGSAAAPLAANPPFSAQGQGQGQGQGHGQDHGQEQHGQGLQDGSGGGGHGSGSDRQWLPAEDVTSAGLAAAEKDMAMTPSNGQILLQSPRARRWHAFTVHESLKLEAVQDEGEAMVHAKDVEPGLYEGGLKLWECTLDLLRFMSTNTEQWVAPGKLVLDLGCGQGLLGCWALQKGCNVDFQDLNREVLEKQTLANAARNAGRSPRDLVDAGAVRLLAGDWRSFLAQHTHGSSLLRAVDLVVSSETVYSDEMYPALHEVLIRVLRPDRQSVALLAAKRFYFGVGGGSESFARFCSARGQLHCERVHAVSDGRSNVRDILKISRQI
;
A
#
# COMPACT_ATOMS: atom_id res chain seq x y z
N MET A 1 -32.87 1.80 -48.84
CA MET A 1 -32.61 0.34 -48.83
C MET A 1 -32.52 -0.07 -47.37
N SER A 2 -33.61 -0.62 -46.85
CA SER A 2 -33.70 -1.14 -45.48
C SER A 2 -33.19 -2.57 -45.46
N PHE A 3 -32.30 -2.89 -44.51
CA PHE A 3 -31.93 -4.27 -44.21
C PHE A 3 -32.32 -4.59 -42.77
N SER A 4 -33.37 -5.39 -42.64
CA SER A 4 -33.74 -6.09 -41.40
C SER A 4 -32.76 -7.23 -41.15
N PHE A 5 -32.28 -7.36 -39.92
CA PHE A 5 -31.64 -8.60 -39.44
C PHE A 5 -32.64 -9.35 -38.55
N GLY A 6 -32.93 -10.59 -38.96
CA GLY A 6 -33.85 -11.49 -38.28
C GLY A 6 -33.22 -12.14 -37.05
N PHE A 7 -34.08 -12.33 -36.04
CA PHE A 7 -33.88 -13.21 -34.90
C PHE A 7 -33.71 -14.67 -35.37
N PHE A 8 -32.78 -15.40 -34.75
CA PHE A 8 -32.79 -16.85 -34.73
C PHE A 8 -32.78 -17.32 -33.27
N GLU A 9 -33.87 -17.98 -32.92
CA GLU A 9 -34.16 -18.65 -31.66
C GLU A 9 -33.86 -20.13 -31.90
N GLU A 10 -32.98 -20.75 -31.10
CA GLU A 10 -32.78 -22.19 -31.15
C GLU A 10 -32.95 -22.80 -29.75
N GLN A 11 -33.89 -23.75 -29.71
CA GLN A 11 -34.40 -24.41 -28.53
C GLN A 11 -33.45 -25.48 -28.00
N ALA A 12 -33.60 -25.70 -26.69
CA ALA A 12 -32.99 -26.75 -25.89
C ALA A 12 -33.36 -28.17 -26.33
N THR A 13 -32.40 -29.08 -26.20
CA THR A 13 -32.66 -30.52 -25.97
C THR A 13 -31.85 -30.96 -24.76
N GLY A 14 -32.55 -31.47 -23.75
CA GLY A 14 -31.96 -31.98 -22.51
C GLY A 14 -31.35 -33.37 -22.65
N ALA A 15 -30.51 -33.70 -21.66
CA ALA A 15 -30.24 -35.07 -21.26
C ALA A 15 -29.92 -35.08 -19.76
N GLU A 16 -30.74 -35.80 -19.01
CA GLU A 16 -30.62 -36.09 -17.59
C GLU A 16 -29.45 -37.05 -17.32
N GLY A 17 -28.88 -36.96 -16.11
CA GLY A 17 -27.88 -37.88 -15.61
C GLY A 17 -27.48 -37.55 -14.18
N GLY A 18 -28.36 -37.85 -13.23
CA GLY A 18 -28.07 -37.71 -11.80
C GLY A 18 -27.27 -38.90 -11.26
N VAL A 19 -26.33 -38.61 -10.35
CA VAL A 19 -25.97 -39.51 -9.25
C VAL A 19 -25.64 -38.64 -8.04
N GLY A 20 -26.42 -38.80 -6.97
CA GLY A 20 -26.21 -38.12 -5.69
C GLY A 20 -25.10 -38.77 -4.85
N SER A 21 -24.50 -37.95 -3.99
CA SER A 21 -23.88 -38.41 -2.76
C SER A 21 -23.90 -37.27 -1.75
N ALA A 22 -24.85 -37.35 -0.82
CA ALA A 22 -24.89 -36.54 0.38
C ALA A 22 -23.82 -37.02 1.37
N ALA A 23 -23.07 -36.09 1.96
CA ALA A 23 -22.32 -36.33 3.19
C ALA A 23 -22.51 -35.14 4.14
N ALA A 24 -22.85 -35.49 5.37
CA ALA A 24 -23.40 -34.69 6.46
C ALA A 24 -22.36 -33.76 7.14
N PRO A 25 -22.80 -32.79 7.96
CA PRO A 25 -21.93 -31.78 8.56
C PRO A 25 -21.18 -32.34 9.79
N LEU A 26 -19.90 -31.98 9.92
CA LEU A 26 -19.10 -32.31 11.10
C LEU A 26 -19.24 -31.24 12.18
N ALA A 27 -19.36 -31.76 13.40
CA ALA A 27 -19.81 -31.14 14.64
C ALA A 27 -18.96 -29.98 15.17
N ALA A 28 -19.66 -29.09 15.87
CA ALA A 28 -19.11 -28.11 16.79
C ALA A 28 -18.43 -28.79 18.00
N ASN A 29 -17.31 -28.24 18.46
CA ASN A 29 -16.73 -28.57 19.76
C ASN A 29 -17.10 -27.51 20.82
N PRO A 30 -17.36 -27.92 22.07
CA PRO A 30 -17.84 -27.08 23.18
C PRO A 30 -16.71 -26.27 23.86
N PRO A 31 -17.04 -25.32 24.77
CA PRO A 31 -16.09 -24.37 25.32
C PRO A 31 -15.21 -24.99 26.42
N PHE A 32 -13.95 -24.56 26.49
CA PHE A 32 -13.08 -24.84 27.63
C PHE A 32 -13.29 -23.76 28.71
N SER A 33 -13.85 -24.19 29.84
CA SER A 33 -13.81 -23.48 31.11
C SER A 33 -13.18 -24.39 32.15
N ALA A 34 -12.11 -23.91 32.81
CA ALA A 34 -11.68 -24.42 34.10
C ALA A 34 -10.93 -23.31 34.85
N GLN A 35 -11.58 -22.86 35.92
CA GLN A 35 -11.00 -22.09 37.00
C GLN A 35 -9.96 -22.94 37.75
N GLY A 36 -8.94 -22.28 38.30
CA GLY A 36 -8.01 -22.87 39.28
C GLY A 36 -7.46 -21.77 40.17
N GLN A 37 -8.07 -21.62 41.35
CA GLN A 37 -7.68 -20.72 42.42
C GLN A 37 -6.31 -21.12 43.02
N GLY A 38 -5.59 -20.14 43.56
CA GLY A 38 -4.41 -20.36 44.39
C GLY A 38 -3.96 -19.07 45.09
N GLN A 39 -4.64 -18.72 46.18
CA GLN A 39 -4.17 -17.74 47.15
C GLN A 39 -2.98 -18.32 47.93
N GLY A 40 -1.98 -17.49 48.24
CA GLY A 40 -0.89 -17.83 49.15
C GLY A 40 -0.16 -16.58 49.60
N GLN A 41 -0.58 -16.01 50.73
CA GLN A 41 0.16 -15.00 51.48
C GLN A 41 1.37 -15.65 52.16
N GLY A 42 2.49 -14.93 52.25
CA GLY A 42 3.65 -15.31 53.06
C GLY A 42 4.61 -14.14 53.21
N GLN A 43 4.52 -13.46 54.35
CA GLN A 43 5.49 -12.47 54.82
C GLN A 43 6.81 -13.15 55.22
N GLY A 44 7.93 -12.44 55.05
CA GLY A 44 9.23 -12.87 55.57
C GLY A 44 10.26 -11.75 55.51
N HIS A 45 10.53 -11.15 56.66
CA HIS A 45 11.60 -10.17 56.91
C HIS A 45 13.00 -10.73 56.62
N GLY A 46 13.91 -9.85 56.20
CA GLY A 46 15.35 -10.07 56.21
C GLY A 46 16.11 -8.80 55.84
N GLN A 47 16.43 -7.98 56.84
CA GLN A 47 17.46 -6.94 56.76
C GLN A 47 18.82 -7.63 56.72
N ASP A 48 19.79 -7.14 55.93
CA ASP A 48 21.12 -6.88 56.48
C ASP A 48 21.99 -5.92 55.66
N HIS A 49 22.93 -5.34 56.37
CA HIS A 49 23.74 -4.14 56.20
C HIS A 49 24.70 -4.04 55.00
N GLY A 50 25.09 -2.77 54.68
CA GLY A 50 26.18 -2.51 53.74
C GLY A 50 26.61 -1.05 53.55
N GLN A 51 26.94 -0.35 54.65
CA GLN A 51 27.94 0.74 54.78
C GLN A 51 27.82 2.04 53.92
N GLU A 52 27.49 3.12 54.61
CA GLU A 52 27.94 4.50 54.30
C GLU A 52 29.29 4.77 54.96
N GLN A 53 30.23 5.39 54.24
CA GLN A 53 31.22 6.32 54.82
C GLN A 53 31.52 7.48 53.86
N HIS A 54 31.16 8.67 54.36
CA HIS A 54 31.83 9.97 54.31
C HIS A 54 32.52 10.51 53.05
N GLY A 55 32.08 11.72 52.66
CA GLY A 55 32.90 12.70 51.94
C GLY A 55 32.14 13.94 51.51
N GLN A 56 31.83 14.86 52.44
CA GLN A 56 31.35 16.21 52.12
C GLN A 56 32.47 17.06 51.50
N GLY A 57 32.17 17.84 50.46
CA GLY A 57 33.11 18.83 49.94
C GLY A 57 32.73 19.52 48.63
N LEU A 58 31.76 20.42 48.69
CA LEU A 58 31.73 21.76 48.04
C LEU A 58 31.64 21.91 46.50
N GLN A 59 30.73 22.84 46.16
CA GLN A 59 30.72 23.86 45.08
C GLN A 59 29.81 23.67 43.87
N ASP A 60 28.92 24.67 43.75
CA ASP A 60 28.07 25.02 42.62
C ASP A 60 28.85 25.17 41.32
N GLY A 61 28.26 24.70 40.22
CA GLY A 61 28.80 24.86 38.87
C GLY A 61 27.82 24.37 37.81
N SER A 62 26.94 25.28 37.38
CA SER A 62 26.47 25.43 35.99
C SER A 62 26.26 24.18 35.11
N GLY A 63 24.99 23.87 34.88
CA GLY A 63 24.37 23.56 33.58
C GLY A 63 25.16 22.78 32.51
N GLY A 64 24.64 21.60 32.16
CA GLY A 64 25.06 20.90 30.94
C GLY A 64 24.65 19.44 30.84
N GLY A 65 23.50 19.03 31.41
CA GLY A 65 22.95 17.69 31.21
C GLY A 65 22.27 17.60 29.85
N GLY A 66 23.03 17.29 28.80
CA GLY A 66 22.51 17.01 27.47
C GLY A 66 21.70 15.72 27.44
N HIS A 67 20.43 15.81 27.84
CA HIS A 67 19.38 14.96 27.31
C HIS A 67 18.82 15.63 26.06
N GLY A 68 18.94 14.99 24.90
CA GLY A 68 18.18 15.38 23.71
C GLY A 68 18.92 15.19 22.40
N SER A 69 18.58 14.15 21.67
CA SER A 69 17.76 14.26 20.44
C SER A 69 17.81 12.92 19.71
N GLY A 70 16.64 12.40 19.37
CA GLY A 70 16.56 11.38 18.33
C GLY A 70 17.20 11.93 17.07
N SER A 71 17.88 11.09 16.31
CA SER A 71 18.41 11.44 15.00
C SER A 71 17.34 12.18 14.21
N ASP A 72 17.56 13.45 13.88
CA ASP A 72 16.73 14.20 12.93
C ASP A 72 16.75 13.40 11.62
N ARG A 73 15.71 12.60 11.38
CA ARG A 73 15.56 11.87 10.12
C ARG A 73 15.39 12.94 9.04
N GLN A 74 16.36 13.03 8.14
CA GLN A 74 16.26 13.91 6.98
C GLN A 74 15.25 13.31 6.01
N TRP A 75 14.09 13.96 5.90
CA TRP A 75 13.02 13.56 5.00
C TRP A 75 13.40 13.81 3.53
N LEU A 76 12.95 12.94 2.63
CA LEU A 76 13.24 13.05 1.19
C LEU A 76 12.30 14.07 0.53
N PRO A 77 12.83 15.20 0.02
CA PRO A 77 11.99 16.28 -0.49
C PRO A 77 11.06 15.80 -1.60
N ALA A 78 9.82 16.28 -1.56
CA ALA A 78 8.82 15.98 -2.57
C ALA A 78 9.14 16.67 -3.89
N GLU A 79 8.94 16.01 -5.01
CA GLU A 79 9.29 16.57 -6.33
C GLU A 79 8.59 15.84 -7.47
N ASP A 80 8.37 16.57 -8.57
CA ASP A 80 7.99 15.98 -9.85
C ASP A 80 9.26 15.57 -10.60
N VAL A 81 9.48 14.26 -10.73
CA VAL A 81 10.71 13.69 -11.32
C VAL A 81 10.47 13.20 -12.76
N THR A 82 9.36 13.58 -13.37
CA THR A 82 8.91 12.99 -14.64
C THR A 82 9.96 13.11 -15.75
N SER A 83 10.60 14.28 -15.89
CA SER A 83 11.66 14.50 -16.88
C SER A 83 12.91 13.65 -16.64
N ALA A 84 13.28 13.43 -15.38
CA ALA A 84 14.42 12.59 -15.02
C ALA A 84 14.10 11.10 -15.24
N GLY A 85 12.87 10.69 -14.94
CA GLY A 85 12.35 9.35 -15.21
C GLY A 85 12.38 8.97 -16.68
N LEU A 86 12.08 9.90 -17.59
CA LEU A 86 12.18 9.66 -19.04
C LEU A 86 13.58 9.17 -19.45
N ALA A 87 14.63 9.88 -19.02
CA ALA A 87 16.01 9.56 -19.38
C ALA A 87 16.45 8.19 -18.81
N ALA A 88 15.99 7.85 -17.61
CA ALA A 88 16.27 6.55 -16.98
C ALA A 88 15.53 5.41 -17.70
N ALA A 89 14.22 5.56 -17.93
CA ALA A 89 13.40 4.53 -18.58
C ALA A 89 13.84 4.26 -20.03
N GLU A 90 14.23 5.29 -20.79
CA GLU A 90 14.76 5.12 -22.15
C GLU A 90 16.04 4.26 -22.18
N LYS A 91 16.86 4.32 -21.11
CA LYS A 91 18.07 3.50 -20.97
C LYS A 91 17.76 2.05 -20.57
N ASP A 92 16.77 1.84 -19.72
CA ASP A 92 16.47 0.55 -19.10
C ASP A 92 15.47 -0.30 -19.90
N MET A 93 14.62 0.31 -20.73
CA MET A 93 13.65 -0.40 -21.60
C MET A 93 14.27 -1.32 -22.66
N ALA A 94 15.58 -1.24 -22.90
CA ALA A 94 16.30 -2.15 -23.78
C ALA A 94 16.40 -3.59 -23.23
N MET A 95 15.89 -3.86 -22.03
CA MET A 95 16.11 -5.12 -21.32
C MET A 95 14.89 -6.05 -21.36
N THR A 96 15.16 -7.29 -21.76
CA THR A 96 14.26 -8.40 -22.16
C THR A 96 13.08 -8.72 -21.24
N PRO A 97 12.03 -9.41 -21.76
CA PRO A 97 10.91 -9.93 -20.97
C PRO A 97 11.41 -10.75 -19.77
N SER A 98 10.73 -10.59 -18.63
CA SER A 98 11.03 -11.38 -17.44
C SER A 98 10.59 -12.84 -17.66
N ASN A 99 11.49 -13.80 -17.41
CA ASN A 99 11.18 -15.23 -17.37
C ASN A 99 10.41 -15.60 -16.07
N GLY A 100 9.38 -14.84 -15.72
CA GLY A 100 8.55 -15.09 -14.53
C GLY A 100 9.15 -14.62 -13.18
N GLN A 101 10.33 -13.99 -13.16
CA GLN A 101 10.95 -13.43 -11.94
C GLN A 101 10.44 -12.00 -11.64
N ILE A 102 9.14 -11.83 -11.44
CA ILE A 102 8.53 -10.51 -11.16
C ILE A 102 8.55 -10.18 -9.65
N LEU A 103 8.78 -11.19 -8.80
CA LEU A 103 8.37 -11.15 -7.40
C LEU A 103 9.26 -10.28 -6.49
N LEU A 104 10.55 -10.17 -6.79
CA LEU A 104 11.51 -9.44 -5.96
C LEU A 104 12.60 -8.83 -6.83
N GLN A 105 12.54 -7.52 -7.07
CA GLN A 105 13.71 -6.82 -7.57
C GLN A 105 14.52 -6.27 -6.40
N SER A 106 15.85 -6.36 -6.51
CA SER A 106 16.76 -5.77 -5.53
C SER A 106 17.14 -4.36 -6.00
N PRO A 107 17.26 -3.36 -5.09
CA PRO A 107 17.84 -2.07 -5.44
C PRO A 107 19.26 -2.17 -6.01
N ARG A 108 19.98 -3.27 -5.68
CA ARG A 108 21.33 -3.57 -6.20
C ARG A 108 21.31 -4.35 -7.50
N ALA A 109 20.14 -4.61 -8.08
CA ALA A 109 20.03 -5.34 -9.32
C ALA A 109 20.75 -4.58 -10.44
N ARG A 110 21.58 -5.30 -11.20
CA ARG A 110 22.25 -4.75 -12.39
C ARG A 110 21.31 -4.58 -13.58
N ARG A 111 20.10 -5.12 -13.48
CA ARG A 111 19.12 -5.16 -14.56
C ARG A 111 17.72 -5.13 -13.95
N TRP A 112 16.91 -4.22 -14.47
CA TRP A 112 15.52 -4.00 -14.10
C TRP A 112 14.65 -4.57 -15.20
N HIS A 113 13.53 -5.20 -14.82
CA HIS A 113 12.64 -5.84 -15.77
C HIS A 113 11.25 -5.21 -15.70
N ALA A 114 10.78 -4.68 -16.83
CA ALA A 114 9.40 -4.25 -16.96
C ALA A 114 8.48 -5.45 -17.17
N PHE A 115 7.30 -5.43 -16.57
CA PHE A 115 6.25 -6.46 -16.68
C PHE A 115 4.86 -5.82 -16.74
N THR A 116 3.90 -6.62 -17.17
CA THR A 116 2.50 -6.23 -17.33
C THR A 116 1.64 -6.65 -16.14
N VAL A 117 0.52 -5.95 -15.93
CA VAL A 117 -0.51 -6.33 -14.97
C VAL A 117 -0.98 -7.77 -15.19
N HIS A 118 -1.11 -8.19 -16.47
CA HIS A 118 -1.50 -9.55 -16.84
C HIS A 118 -0.45 -10.59 -16.43
N GLU A 119 0.83 -10.30 -16.64
CA GLU A 119 1.92 -11.17 -16.18
C GLU A 119 1.92 -11.27 -14.65
N SER A 120 1.71 -10.16 -13.94
CA SER A 120 1.67 -10.13 -12.47
C SER A 120 0.48 -10.89 -11.88
N LEU A 121 -0.71 -10.83 -12.49
CA LEU A 121 -1.90 -11.53 -12.01
C LEU A 121 -1.82 -13.06 -12.16
N LYS A 122 -0.97 -13.55 -13.07
CA LYS A 122 -0.70 -14.99 -13.25
C LYS A 122 0.27 -15.54 -12.21
N LEU A 123 0.89 -14.68 -11.41
CA LEU A 123 1.81 -15.10 -10.39
C LEU A 123 1.09 -15.33 -9.08
N GLU A 124 1.59 -16.30 -8.33
CA GLU A 124 1.35 -16.35 -6.90
C GLU A 124 2.14 -15.19 -6.28
N ALA A 125 1.47 -14.27 -5.57
CA ALA A 125 2.18 -13.29 -4.75
C ALA A 125 3.14 -14.03 -3.81
N VAL A 126 4.28 -13.42 -3.46
CA VAL A 126 5.16 -13.97 -2.43
C VAL A 126 4.32 -14.08 -1.16
N GLN A 127 3.97 -15.30 -0.78
CA GLN A 127 3.37 -15.57 0.51
C GLN A 127 4.46 -15.42 1.55
N ASP A 128 4.16 -14.67 2.60
CA ASP A 128 5.09 -14.36 3.67
C ASP A 128 5.39 -15.64 4.47
N GLU A 129 6.44 -16.39 4.09
CA GLU A 129 6.96 -17.52 4.87
C GLU A 129 7.69 -17.00 6.13
N GLY A 130 6.91 -16.50 7.10
CA GLY A 130 7.40 -16.13 8.43
C GLY A 130 7.87 -14.68 8.57
N GLU A 131 7.06 -13.90 9.29
CA GLU A 131 7.22 -12.47 9.59
C GLU A 131 8.53 -12.07 10.30
N ALA A 132 9.37 -13.02 10.74
CA ALA A 132 10.62 -12.74 11.43
C ALA A 132 11.75 -12.24 10.49
N MET A 133 11.63 -12.41 9.17
CA MET A 133 12.70 -12.08 8.21
C MET A 133 12.46 -10.78 7.40
N VAL A 134 11.23 -10.25 7.40
CA VAL A 134 10.83 -9.10 6.55
C VAL A 134 11.34 -7.76 7.09
N HIS A 135 11.65 -7.67 8.39
CA HIS A 135 11.79 -6.37 9.05
C HIS A 135 13.18 -5.70 9.02
N ALA A 136 14.21 -6.30 8.42
CA ALA A 136 15.55 -5.71 8.40
C ALA A 136 16.20 -5.59 7.01
N LYS A 137 15.62 -6.17 5.96
CA LYS A 137 16.20 -6.14 4.59
C LYS A 137 15.29 -5.54 3.52
N ASP A 138 13.97 -5.60 3.73
CA ASP A 138 13.00 -5.17 2.73
C ASP A 138 12.46 -3.75 3.00
N VAL A 139 12.51 -3.30 4.26
CA VAL A 139 12.00 -2.01 4.70
C VAL A 139 12.99 -1.34 5.66
N GLU A 140 13.48 -0.16 5.27
CA GLU A 140 14.22 0.78 6.10
C GLU A 140 13.40 2.07 6.20
N PRO A 141 12.71 2.32 7.34
CA PRO A 141 11.79 3.44 7.47
C PRO A 141 12.41 4.79 7.11
N GLY A 142 11.80 5.49 6.16
CA GLY A 142 12.26 6.79 5.65
C GLY A 142 13.43 6.73 4.66
N LEU A 143 13.99 5.56 4.37
CA LEU A 143 15.05 5.36 3.38
C LEU A 143 14.59 4.49 2.21
N TYR A 144 13.97 3.34 2.48
CA TYR A 144 13.52 2.40 1.46
C TYR A 144 12.36 1.54 1.99
N GLU A 145 11.15 1.75 1.48
CA GLU A 145 9.94 1.11 2.01
C GLU A 145 9.50 -0.10 1.15
N GLY A 146 10.45 -0.81 0.54
CA GLY A 146 10.15 -2.05 -0.19
C GLY A 146 9.48 -1.86 -1.55
N GLY A 147 9.65 -0.71 -2.23
CA GLY A 147 8.97 -0.38 -3.50
C GLY A 147 9.23 -1.34 -4.68
N LEU A 148 10.20 -2.25 -4.55
CA LEU A 148 10.52 -3.28 -5.55
C LEU A 148 9.95 -4.67 -5.25
N LYS A 149 9.29 -4.85 -4.11
CA LYS A 149 8.57 -6.08 -3.75
C LYS A 149 7.13 -5.97 -4.25
N LEU A 150 6.64 -7.05 -4.85
CA LEU A 150 5.22 -7.16 -5.15
C LEU A 150 4.49 -7.70 -3.91
N TRP A 151 3.72 -6.82 -3.29
CA TRP A 151 2.93 -7.13 -2.10
C TRP A 151 1.59 -7.78 -2.46
N GLU A 152 1.13 -8.72 -1.64
CA GLU A 152 -0.10 -9.50 -1.89
C GLU A 152 -1.35 -8.62 -1.97
N CYS A 153 -1.43 -7.56 -1.17
CA CYS A 153 -2.56 -6.62 -1.20
C CYS A 153 -2.71 -5.91 -2.55
N THR A 154 -1.63 -5.78 -3.33
CA THR A 154 -1.68 -5.19 -4.68
C THR A 154 -2.49 -6.09 -5.61
N LEU A 155 -2.27 -7.40 -5.55
CA LEU A 155 -3.02 -8.36 -6.37
C LEU A 155 -4.48 -8.45 -5.95
N ASP A 156 -4.76 -8.39 -4.65
CA ASP A 156 -6.14 -8.40 -4.15
C ASP A 156 -6.91 -7.16 -4.60
N LEU A 157 -6.27 -5.98 -4.54
CA LEU A 157 -6.89 -4.75 -5.01
C LEU A 157 -7.10 -4.75 -6.53
N LEU A 158 -6.14 -5.26 -7.31
CA LEU A 158 -6.32 -5.43 -8.77
C LEU A 158 -7.50 -6.34 -9.08
N ARG A 159 -7.60 -7.50 -8.41
CA ARG A 159 -8.72 -8.44 -8.58
C ARG A 159 -10.04 -7.77 -8.23
N PHE A 160 -10.12 -7.11 -7.09
CA PHE A 160 -11.32 -6.37 -6.67
C PHE A 160 -11.74 -5.31 -7.69
N MET A 161 -10.82 -4.43 -8.09
CA MET A 161 -11.13 -3.38 -9.08
C MET A 161 -11.55 -3.98 -10.43
N SER A 162 -10.94 -5.08 -10.86
CA SER A 162 -11.25 -5.73 -12.14
C SER A 162 -12.69 -6.25 -12.21
N THR A 163 -13.26 -6.70 -11.09
CA THR A 163 -14.65 -7.19 -11.03
C THR A 163 -15.70 -6.10 -11.23
N ASN A 164 -15.36 -4.83 -10.99
CA ASN A 164 -16.27 -3.69 -11.12
C ASN A 164 -15.59 -2.52 -11.83
N THR A 165 -14.91 -2.79 -12.95
CA THR A 165 -13.98 -1.85 -13.60
C THR A 165 -14.59 -0.46 -13.82
N GLU A 166 -15.79 -0.39 -14.39
CA GLU A 166 -16.46 0.87 -14.78
C GLU A 166 -16.84 1.75 -13.58
N GLN A 167 -16.97 1.17 -12.39
CA GLN A 167 -17.23 1.92 -11.16
C GLN A 167 -16.04 2.80 -10.78
N TRP A 168 -14.82 2.29 -11.00
CA TRP A 168 -13.60 2.90 -10.50
C TRP A 168 -12.95 3.80 -11.54
N VAL A 169 -12.83 3.31 -12.77
CA VAL A 169 -12.01 3.92 -13.82
C VAL A 169 -12.79 4.15 -15.10
N ALA A 170 -12.42 5.20 -15.81
CA ALA A 170 -12.97 5.57 -17.11
C ALA A 170 -11.96 6.47 -17.84
N PRO A 171 -11.99 6.53 -19.19
CA PRO A 171 -11.09 7.40 -19.94
C PRO A 171 -11.11 8.84 -19.44
N GLY A 172 -9.93 9.42 -19.24
CA GLY A 172 -9.75 10.80 -18.79
C GLY A 172 -9.86 11.04 -17.28
N LYS A 173 -10.29 10.06 -16.47
CA LYS A 173 -10.20 10.17 -15.01
C LYS A 173 -8.75 10.29 -14.58
N LEU A 174 -8.52 11.06 -13.52
CA LEU A 174 -7.22 11.18 -12.87
C LEU A 174 -7.12 10.23 -11.68
N VAL A 175 -6.14 9.34 -11.71
CA VAL A 175 -5.85 8.37 -10.64
C VAL A 175 -4.51 8.71 -9.99
N LEU A 176 -4.45 8.62 -8.66
CA LEU A 176 -3.20 8.64 -7.90
C LEU A 176 -2.90 7.24 -7.41
N ASP A 177 -1.80 6.65 -7.86
CA ASP A 177 -1.23 5.43 -7.28
C ASP A 177 -0.25 5.85 -6.17
N LEU A 178 -0.72 5.80 -4.91
CA LEU A 178 -0.02 6.34 -3.75
C LEU A 178 0.79 5.25 -3.04
N GLY A 179 2.10 5.46 -2.87
CA GLY A 179 3.01 4.39 -2.45
C GLY A 179 3.08 3.28 -3.49
N CYS A 180 3.24 3.65 -4.76
CA CYS A 180 2.95 2.77 -5.88
C CYS A 180 3.96 1.63 -6.06
N GLY A 181 5.20 1.78 -5.56
CA GLY A 181 6.29 0.85 -5.84
C GLY A 181 6.39 0.57 -7.34
N GLN A 182 6.19 -0.69 -7.72
CA GLN A 182 6.20 -1.16 -9.11
C GLN A 182 5.07 -0.57 -10.01
N GLY A 183 4.07 0.11 -9.45
CA GLY A 183 3.05 0.88 -10.17
C GLY A 183 1.93 0.07 -10.82
N LEU A 184 1.66 -1.16 -10.36
CA LEU A 184 0.73 -2.04 -11.05
C LEU A 184 -0.73 -1.56 -11.01
N LEU A 185 -1.16 -0.93 -9.92
CA LEU A 185 -2.52 -0.40 -9.78
C LEU A 185 -2.75 0.75 -10.77
N GLY A 186 -1.80 1.68 -10.84
CA GLY A 186 -1.79 2.77 -11.81
C GLY A 186 -1.63 2.27 -13.25
N CYS A 187 -0.79 1.26 -13.50
CA CYS A 187 -0.69 0.63 -14.84
C CYS A 187 -2.03 0.06 -15.31
N TRP A 188 -2.77 -0.57 -14.40
CA TRP A 188 -4.11 -1.07 -14.72
C TRP A 188 -5.07 0.08 -15.04
N ALA A 189 -5.04 1.18 -14.28
CA ALA A 189 -5.84 2.36 -14.58
C ALA A 189 -5.46 3.02 -15.93
N LEU A 190 -4.18 3.10 -16.27
CA LEU A 190 -3.69 3.57 -17.58
C LEU A 190 -4.26 2.73 -18.72
N GLN A 191 -4.32 1.41 -18.58
CA GLN A 191 -4.92 0.51 -19.57
C GLN A 191 -6.43 0.77 -19.79
N LYS A 192 -7.09 1.42 -18.83
CA LYS A 192 -8.51 1.84 -18.93
C LYS A 192 -8.66 3.29 -19.43
N GLY A 193 -7.58 3.93 -19.86
CA GLY A 193 -7.57 5.28 -20.43
C GLY A 193 -7.52 6.40 -19.39
N CYS A 194 -7.24 6.10 -18.12
CA CYS A 194 -7.02 7.13 -17.10
C CYS A 194 -5.69 7.85 -17.32
N ASN A 195 -5.57 9.06 -16.77
CA ASN A 195 -4.28 9.70 -16.50
C ASN A 195 -3.85 9.32 -15.08
N VAL A 196 -2.56 9.08 -14.86
CA VAL A 196 -2.06 8.56 -13.59
C VAL A 196 -0.89 9.36 -13.05
N ASP A 197 -1.05 9.84 -11.82
CA ASP A 197 0.06 10.30 -10.98
C ASP A 197 0.56 9.08 -10.20
N PHE A 198 1.84 8.72 -10.36
CA PHE A 198 2.49 7.68 -9.56
C PHE A 198 3.32 8.34 -8.47
N GLN A 199 3.09 7.96 -7.22
CA GLN A 199 3.84 8.49 -6.08
C GLN A 199 4.54 7.36 -5.33
N ASP A 200 5.85 7.51 -5.12
CA ASP A 200 6.65 6.65 -4.25
C ASP A 200 7.67 7.47 -3.46
N LEU A 201 8.17 6.94 -2.35
CA LEU A 201 9.27 7.57 -1.60
C LEU A 201 10.54 7.63 -2.45
N ASN A 202 10.81 6.57 -3.22
CA ASN A 202 12.08 6.37 -3.91
C ASN A 202 12.00 6.82 -5.37
N ARG A 203 12.69 7.92 -5.69
CA ARG A 203 12.87 8.39 -7.09
C ARG A 203 13.33 7.26 -8.02
N GLU A 204 14.34 6.50 -7.62
CA GLU A 204 14.91 5.43 -8.47
C GLU A 204 13.88 4.35 -8.83
N VAL A 205 12.95 4.03 -7.93
CA VAL A 205 11.86 3.08 -8.20
C VAL A 205 10.94 3.64 -9.30
N LEU A 206 10.55 4.90 -9.17
CA LEU A 206 9.69 5.59 -10.14
C LEU A 206 10.32 5.64 -11.53
N GLU A 207 11.59 6.05 -11.59
CA GLU A 207 12.32 6.29 -12.82
C GLU A 207 12.66 4.99 -13.56
N LYS A 208 13.07 3.94 -12.84
CA LYS A 208 13.60 2.70 -13.45
C LYS A 208 12.56 1.59 -13.58
N GLN A 209 11.60 1.51 -12.66
CA GLN A 209 10.62 0.43 -12.64
C GLN A 209 9.22 0.90 -13.01
N THR A 210 8.69 1.90 -12.31
CA THR A 210 7.29 2.32 -12.44
C THR A 210 6.99 2.83 -13.85
N LEU A 211 7.81 3.74 -14.37
CA LEU A 211 7.62 4.29 -15.72
C LEU A 211 7.82 3.23 -16.81
N ALA A 212 8.79 2.33 -16.65
CA ALA A 212 9.01 1.22 -17.59
C ALA A 212 7.81 0.24 -17.61
N ASN A 213 7.22 -0.04 -16.45
CA ASN A 213 5.98 -0.79 -16.34
C ASN A 213 4.81 -0.05 -17.01
N ALA A 214 4.65 1.25 -16.75
CA ALA A 214 3.60 2.06 -17.36
C ALA A 214 3.69 2.04 -18.89
N ALA A 215 4.87 2.26 -19.45
CA ALA A 215 5.15 2.19 -20.88
C ALA A 215 4.79 0.82 -21.48
N ARG A 216 5.27 -0.27 -20.87
CA ARG A 216 4.99 -1.64 -21.30
C ARG A 216 3.50 -1.97 -21.26
N ASN A 217 2.80 -1.58 -20.19
CA ASN A 217 1.37 -1.85 -20.03
C ASN A 217 0.48 -1.03 -20.96
N ALA A 218 0.89 0.19 -21.31
CA ALA A 218 0.17 1.07 -22.22
C ALA A 218 0.49 0.80 -23.70
N GLY A 219 1.56 0.04 -24.00
CA GLY A 219 2.04 -0.15 -25.37
C GLY A 219 2.54 1.15 -26.02
N ARG A 220 3.04 2.09 -25.21
CA ARG A 220 3.50 3.43 -25.61
C ARG A 220 4.90 3.67 -25.10
N SER A 221 5.68 4.55 -25.75
CA SER A 221 6.96 4.95 -25.19
C SER A 221 6.77 5.76 -23.89
N PRO A 222 7.75 5.77 -22.97
CA PRO A 222 7.72 6.63 -21.79
C PRO A 222 7.47 8.09 -22.15
N ARG A 223 8.15 8.56 -23.21
CA ARG A 223 8.03 9.91 -23.72
C ARG A 223 6.61 10.22 -24.18
N ASP A 224 5.98 9.33 -24.95
CA ASP A 224 4.60 9.54 -25.40
C ASP A 224 3.62 9.61 -24.23
N LEU A 225 3.84 8.84 -23.16
CA LEU A 225 2.99 8.88 -21.97
C LEU A 225 3.12 10.22 -21.23
N VAL A 226 4.34 10.70 -21.07
CA VAL A 226 4.64 11.96 -20.37
C VAL A 226 4.19 13.17 -21.20
N ASP A 227 4.54 13.23 -22.48
CA ASP A 227 4.23 14.36 -23.36
C ASP A 227 2.72 14.54 -23.54
N ALA A 228 1.96 13.44 -23.50
CA ALA A 228 0.50 13.47 -23.52
C ALA A 228 -0.14 13.83 -22.16
N GLY A 229 0.66 13.98 -21.09
CA GLY A 229 0.17 14.22 -19.72
C GLY A 229 -0.54 13.01 -19.10
N ALA A 230 -0.37 11.82 -19.67
CA ALA A 230 -0.99 10.60 -19.17
C ALA A 230 -0.30 10.04 -17.92
N VAL A 231 0.99 10.36 -17.73
CA VAL A 231 1.80 9.90 -16.60
C VAL A 231 2.57 11.05 -15.98
N ARG A 232 2.56 11.12 -14.63
CA ARG A 232 3.43 11.97 -13.83
C ARG A 232 4.07 11.17 -12.71
N LEU A 233 5.33 11.44 -12.39
CA LEU A 233 6.09 10.75 -11.34
C LEU A 233 6.37 11.71 -10.18
N LEU A 234 5.92 11.35 -8.99
CA LEU A 234 6.00 12.17 -7.78
C LEU A 234 6.88 11.45 -6.75
N ALA A 235 8.14 11.85 -6.60
CA ALA A 235 9.06 11.25 -5.64
C ALA A 235 9.06 12.01 -4.31
N GLY A 236 9.38 11.33 -3.21
CA GLY A 236 9.62 11.93 -1.91
C GLY A 236 8.59 11.54 -0.84
N ASP A 237 8.81 12.05 0.38
CA ASP A 237 7.98 11.69 1.52
C ASP A 237 6.66 12.48 1.59
N TRP A 238 5.63 11.87 2.17
CA TRP A 238 4.30 12.47 2.27
C TRP A 238 4.28 13.80 3.04
N ARG A 239 5.13 13.99 4.06
CA ARG A 239 5.16 15.25 4.82
C ARG A 239 5.72 16.39 3.98
N SER A 240 6.72 16.13 3.15
CA SER A 240 7.25 17.10 2.19
C SER A 240 6.20 17.52 1.16
N PHE A 241 5.35 16.61 0.68
CA PHE A 241 4.24 16.97 -0.22
C PHE A 241 3.23 17.92 0.44
N LEU A 242 3.07 17.85 1.76
CA LEU A 242 2.18 18.73 2.52
C LEU A 242 2.83 20.09 2.82
N ALA A 243 4.16 20.13 2.99
CA ALA A 243 4.90 21.35 3.29
C ALA A 243 4.94 22.34 2.11
N GLN A 244 4.90 21.85 0.87
CA GLN A 244 5.03 22.67 -0.34
C GLN A 244 3.88 23.65 -0.61
N HIS A 245 2.75 23.49 0.08
CA HIS A 245 1.65 24.44 0.01
C HIS A 245 1.98 25.84 0.49
N THR A 246 2.96 25.99 1.37
CA THR A 246 3.34 27.29 1.93
C THR A 246 3.96 28.23 0.88
N HIS A 247 4.37 27.71 -0.29
CA HIS A 247 5.05 28.48 -1.35
C HIS A 247 4.27 28.60 -2.68
N GLY A 248 2.97 28.25 -2.71
CA GLY A 248 2.06 28.65 -3.80
C GLY A 248 1.94 27.72 -5.01
N SER A 249 2.70 26.63 -5.09
CA SER A 249 2.46 25.54 -6.06
C SER A 249 2.43 24.19 -5.35
N SER A 250 1.29 23.50 -5.42
CA SER A 250 1.17 22.16 -4.84
C SER A 250 1.39 21.10 -5.91
N LEU A 251 2.35 20.19 -5.68
CA LEU A 251 2.54 19.03 -6.55
C LEU A 251 1.31 18.11 -6.54
N LEU A 252 0.68 17.96 -5.38
CA LEU A 252 -0.55 17.20 -5.21
C LEU A 252 -1.76 17.98 -5.70
N ARG A 253 -2.51 17.37 -6.62
CA ARG A 253 -3.78 17.86 -7.15
C ARG A 253 -4.93 16.95 -6.70
N ALA A 254 -6.14 17.47 -6.75
CA ALA A 254 -7.32 16.66 -6.47
C ALA A 254 -7.52 15.61 -7.58
N VAL A 255 -7.93 14.40 -7.21
CA VAL A 255 -8.05 13.24 -8.12
C VAL A 255 -9.43 12.60 -8.06
N ASP A 256 -9.77 11.77 -9.05
CA ASP A 256 -11.01 11.00 -9.07
C ASP A 256 -10.91 9.71 -8.24
N LEU A 257 -9.72 9.11 -8.21
CA LEU A 257 -9.46 7.86 -7.51
C LEU A 257 -8.04 7.88 -6.94
N VAL A 258 -7.91 7.52 -5.67
CA VAL A 258 -6.61 7.09 -5.11
C VAL A 258 -6.63 5.58 -5.03
N VAL A 259 -5.56 4.93 -5.49
CA VAL A 259 -5.31 3.51 -5.25
C VAL A 259 -4.05 3.39 -4.41
N SER A 260 -4.08 2.52 -3.41
CA SER A 260 -2.95 2.32 -2.51
C SER A 260 -2.96 0.88 -1.98
N SER A 261 -1.76 0.32 -1.80
CA SER A 261 -1.56 -1.02 -1.28
C SER A 261 -0.44 -1.02 -0.24
N GLU A 262 -0.71 -1.59 0.94
CA GLU A 262 0.27 -1.79 2.02
C GLU A 262 0.92 -0.49 2.52
N THR A 263 0.21 0.63 2.54
CA THR A 263 0.74 1.93 3.00
C THR A 263 0.35 2.28 4.43
N VAL A 264 -0.26 1.35 5.17
CA VAL A 264 -0.74 1.54 6.56
C VAL A 264 -0.12 0.54 7.53
N TYR A 265 1.05 0.00 7.21
CA TYR A 265 1.76 -0.94 8.09
C TYR A 265 2.33 -0.28 9.36
N SER A 266 2.57 1.03 9.35
CA SER A 266 3.05 1.80 10.50
C SER A 266 2.07 2.91 10.87
N ASP A 267 1.63 2.93 12.12
CA ASP A 267 0.72 3.95 12.66
C ASP A 267 1.37 5.34 12.77
N GLU A 268 2.71 5.40 12.87
CA GLU A 268 3.51 6.64 12.82
C GLU A 268 3.22 7.47 11.55
N MET A 269 2.89 6.79 10.45
CA MET A 269 2.65 7.40 9.15
C MET A 269 1.19 7.81 8.93
N TYR A 270 0.26 7.41 9.81
CA TYR A 270 -1.17 7.71 9.67
C TYR A 270 -1.48 9.19 9.56
N PRO A 271 -0.88 10.09 10.37
CA PRO A 271 -1.15 11.53 10.24
C PRO A 271 -0.77 12.07 8.86
N ALA A 272 0.39 11.67 8.32
CA ALA A 272 0.84 12.14 7.01
C ALA A 272 -0.04 11.60 5.88
N LEU A 273 -0.36 10.30 5.90
CA LEU A 273 -1.25 9.68 4.92
C LEU A 273 -2.66 10.29 4.96
N HIS A 274 -3.19 10.49 6.16
CA HIS A 274 -4.51 11.12 6.36
C HIS A 274 -4.55 12.51 5.72
N GLU A 275 -3.56 13.37 5.99
CA GLU A 275 -3.52 14.71 5.40
C GLU A 275 -3.33 14.68 3.87
N VAL A 276 -2.54 13.74 3.34
CA VAL A 276 -2.44 13.53 1.88
C VAL A 276 -3.81 13.18 1.29
N LEU A 277 -4.53 12.22 1.88
CA LEU A 277 -5.88 11.84 1.44
C LEU A 277 -6.86 13.02 1.50
N ILE A 278 -6.81 13.82 2.58
CA ILE A 278 -7.63 15.03 2.71
C ILE A 278 -7.35 16.02 1.58
N ARG A 279 -6.08 16.14 1.19
CA ARG A 279 -5.63 17.07 0.16
C ARG A 279 -6.03 16.65 -1.25
N VAL A 280 -5.95 15.35 -1.57
CA VAL A 280 -6.17 14.83 -2.93
C VAL A 280 -7.60 14.38 -3.18
N LEU A 281 -8.38 14.05 -2.14
CA LEU A 281 -9.78 13.70 -2.29
C LEU A 281 -10.65 14.96 -2.34
N ARG A 282 -11.48 15.07 -3.38
CA ARG A 282 -12.48 16.13 -3.46
C ARG A 282 -13.54 15.93 -2.35
N PRO A 283 -14.11 16.99 -1.79
CA PRO A 283 -15.20 16.90 -0.81
C PRO A 283 -16.53 16.54 -1.50
N ASP A 284 -16.55 15.44 -2.26
CA ASP A 284 -17.70 14.91 -2.96
C ASP A 284 -17.80 13.38 -2.76
N ARG A 285 -18.85 12.75 -3.31
CA ARG A 285 -19.08 11.30 -3.18
C ARG A 285 -18.42 10.47 -4.30
N GLN A 286 -17.81 11.12 -5.28
CA GLN A 286 -17.22 10.48 -6.47
C GLN A 286 -15.71 10.29 -6.34
N SER A 287 -15.01 11.22 -5.68
CA SER A 287 -13.58 11.15 -5.37
C SER A 287 -13.37 10.24 -4.15
N VAL A 288 -12.77 9.07 -4.37
CA VAL A 288 -12.57 8.06 -3.34
C VAL A 288 -11.15 7.50 -3.35
N ALA A 289 -10.70 6.96 -2.23
CA ALA A 289 -9.52 6.10 -2.17
C ALA A 289 -9.93 4.64 -1.98
N LEU A 290 -9.26 3.73 -2.69
CA LEU A 290 -9.26 2.31 -2.40
C LEU A 290 -7.90 1.93 -1.83
N LEU A 291 -7.88 1.46 -0.59
CA LEU A 291 -6.67 1.10 0.15
C LEU A 291 -6.74 -0.36 0.56
N ALA A 292 -5.83 -1.18 0.05
CA ALA A 292 -5.71 -2.59 0.45
C ALA A 292 -4.55 -2.77 1.44
N ALA A 293 -4.79 -3.46 2.54
CA ALA A 293 -3.77 -3.71 3.56
C ALA A 293 -4.10 -4.91 4.44
N LYS A 294 -3.09 -5.48 5.11
CA LYS A 294 -3.33 -6.43 6.20
C LYS A 294 -4.14 -5.75 7.30
N ARG A 295 -5.04 -6.50 7.94
CA ARG A 295 -5.88 -6.00 9.02
C ARG A 295 -5.05 -5.59 10.23
N PHE A 296 -3.99 -6.36 10.48
CA PHE A 296 -3.00 -6.10 11.52
C PHE A 296 -1.61 -6.40 10.97
N TYR A 297 -0.64 -5.51 11.20
CA TYR A 297 0.77 -5.80 11.00
C TYR A 297 1.41 -6.00 12.36
N PHE A 298 1.88 -7.22 12.65
CA PHE A 298 2.53 -7.52 13.93
C PHE A 298 3.88 -6.81 14.02
N GLY A 299 4.23 -6.28 15.20
CA GLY A 299 5.52 -5.63 15.47
C GLY A 299 5.61 -4.13 15.12
N VAL A 300 4.86 -3.65 14.13
CA VAL A 300 4.89 -2.23 13.68
C VAL A 300 3.63 -1.42 14.02
N GLY A 301 2.58 -2.06 14.53
CA GLY A 301 1.40 -1.40 15.11
C GLY A 301 0.33 -0.95 14.11
N GLY A 302 0.62 -0.95 12.81
CA GLY A 302 -0.34 -0.55 11.78
C GLY A 302 -1.32 -1.65 11.35
N GLY A 303 -2.19 -1.30 10.42
CA GLY A 303 -3.22 -2.16 9.85
C GLY A 303 -4.47 -1.39 9.38
N SER A 304 -5.25 -2.01 8.51
CA SER A 304 -6.50 -1.41 7.98
C SER A 304 -7.47 -1.02 9.11
N GLU A 305 -7.59 -1.85 10.15
CA GLU A 305 -8.52 -1.63 11.27
C GLU A 305 -8.09 -0.44 12.13
N SER A 306 -6.80 -0.36 12.49
CA SER A 306 -6.30 0.76 13.30
C SER A 306 -6.32 2.07 12.51
N PHE A 307 -6.05 2.04 11.21
CA PHE A 307 -6.16 3.21 10.35
C PHE A 307 -7.60 3.70 10.20
N ALA A 308 -8.57 2.81 10.02
CA ALA A 308 -9.99 3.17 9.97
C ALA A 308 -10.48 3.82 11.27
N ARG A 309 -10.02 3.32 12.43
CA ARG A 309 -10.29 3.94 13.74
C ARG A 309 -9.64 5.32 13.86
N PHE A 310 -8.39 5.46 13.41
CA PHE A 310 -7.70 6.75 13.39
C PHE A 310 -8.48 7.79 12.56
N CYS A 311 -8.95 7.43 11.36
CA CYS A 311 -9.75 8.32 10.51
C CYS A 311 -11.08 8.68 11.18
N SER A 312 -11.76 7.69 11.76
CA SER A 312 -13.06 7.88 12.45
C SER A 312 -12.93 8.83 13.64
N ALA A 313 -11.84 8.75 14.41
CA ALA A 313 -11.57 9.64 15.54
C ALA A 313 -11.36 11.11 15.13
N ARG A 314 -10.90 11.36 13.90
CA ARG A 314 -10.72 12.71 13.35
C ARG A 314 -11.98 13.26 12.67
N GLY A 315 -12.87 12.40 12.18
CA GLY A 315 -14.15 12.82 11.58
C GLY A 315 -14.03 13.61 10.28
N GLN A 316 -12.89 13.50 9.58
CA GLN A 316 -12.66 14.19 8.30
C GLN A 316 -12.69 13.23 7.09
N LEU A 317 -12.43 11.94 7.32
CA LEU A 317 -12.50 10.87 6.35
C LEU A 317 -13.46 9.79 6.85
N HIS A 318 -14.32 9.31 5.95
CA HIS A 318 -15.15 8.13 6.19
C HIS A 318 -14.49 6.91 5.55
N CYS A 319 -14.26 5.87 6.36
CA CYS A 319 -13.68 4.60 5.92
C CYS A 319 -14.71 3.47 5.99
N GLU A 320 -14.95 2.80 4.87
CA GLU A 320 -15.82 1.65 4.74
C GLU A 320 -15.00 0.44 4.31
N ARG A 321 -15.10 -0.69 5.00
CA ARG A 321 -14.51 -1.95 4.52
C ARG A 321 -15.41 -2.54 3.44
N VAL A 322 -14.96 -2.52 2.19
CA VAL A 322 -15.74 -3.00 1.03
C VAL A 322 -15.37 -4.42 0.61
N HIS A 323 -14.24 -4.94 1.06
CA HIS A 323 -13.83 -6.32 0.82
C HIS A 323 -12.93 -6.84 1.95
N ALA A 324 -12.94 -8.15 2.15
CA ALA A 324 -12.02 -8.85 3.05
C ALA A 324 -11.57 -10.16 2.39
N VAL A 325 -10.28 -10.41 2.43
CA VAL A 325 -9.64 -11.65 1.98
C VAL A 325 -9.16 -12.41 3.20
N SER A 326 -9.61 -13.66 3.33
CA SER A 326 -9.23 -14.57 4.40
C SER A 326 -9.02 -15.96 3.79
N ASP A 327 -7.76 -16.31 3.52
CA ASP A 327 -7.36 -17.58 2.92
C ASP A 327 -7.01 -18.66 3.98
N GLY A 328 -7.04 -18.30 5.27
CA GLY A 328 -6.67 -19.17 6.39
C GLY A 328 -5.18 -19.48 6.49
N ARG A 329 -4.33 -18.83 5.69
CA ARG A 329 -2.87 -19.02 5.63
C ARG A 329 -2.10 -17.74 5.94
N SER A 330 -2.63 -16.60 5.54
CA SER A 330 -2.08 -15.27 5.74
C SER A 330 -2.92 -14.47 6.74
N ASN A 331 -2.44 -13.28 7.10
CA ASN A 331 -3.25 -12.33 7.86
C ASN A 331 -4.49 -11.94 7.05
N VAL A 332 -5.60 -11.66 7.73
CA VAL A 332 -6.80 -11.15 7.03
C VAL A 332 -6.44 -9.83 6.38
N ARG A 333 -6.77 -9.66 5.10
CA ARG A 333 -6.50 -8.44 4.34
C ARG A 333 -7.81 -7.77 3.99
N ASP A 334 -7.87 -6.45 4.15
CA ASP A 334 -9.06 -5.67 3.88
C ASP A 334 -8.83 -4.72 2.73
N ILE A 335 -9.90 -4.41 1.99
CA ILE A 335 -9.94 -3.25 1.10
C ILE A 335 -10.87 -2.22 1.73
N LEU A 336 -10.31 -1.05 2.01
CA LEU A 336 -11.04 0.12 2.51
C LEU A 336 -11.39 1.04 1.35
N LYS A 337 -12.65 1.46 1.29
CA LYS A 337 -13.09 2.61 0.52
C LYS A 337 -13.13 3.83 1.44
N ILE A 338 -12.40 4.87 1.07
CA ILE A 338 -12.23 6.07 1.89
C ILE A 338 -12.75 7.27 1.10
N SER A 339 -13.50 8.16 1.74
CA SER A 339 -14.02 9.38 1.14
C SER A 339 -13.98 10.54 2.12
N ARG A 340 -14.02 11.78 1.61
CA ARG A 340 -14.16 12.96 2.46
C ARG A 340 -15.52 12.95 3.15
N GLN A 341 -15.52 13.19 4.46
CA GLN A 341 -16.75 13.44 5.18
C GLN A 341 -17.31 14.80 4.72
N ILE A 342 -18.58 14.82 4.30
CA ILE A 342 -19.31 16.02 3.83
C ILE A 342 -20.23 16.44 4.96
#